data_AF-A0A9D8RQ94-F1
#
_entry.id   AF-A0A9D8RQ94-F1
#
_cell.length_a   1.000
_cell.length_b   1.000
_cell.length_c   1.000
_cell.angle_alpha   90.00
_cell.angle_beta   90.00
_cell.angle_gamma   90.00
#
_symmetry.space_group_name_H-M   'P 1'
#
loop_
_entity.id
_entity.type
_entity.pdbx_description
1 polymer ?
#
loop_
_entity_poly.entity_id
_entity_poly.type
_entity_poly.pdbx_seq_one_letter_code
_entity_poly.pdbx_strand_id
1 'polypeptide(L)'
;MRIFQILFLLLFFHLASGASYAQGALVRGAKNIMSIQAIQLARQSFVQGQLLNQVSRGLVQISRPGASEVLGTGFIFSSRQRLWVAMPYHIGGVTGSRRVIRFTGENHQLVEREISIVANGNAGWHAPDVSLAEFPPQDAPLVQPLSIGTPLLNQTAYSFGYVSGRTAGLEGILPMERYLFNAEGFGLMADRRIPGEDAANPFNISGYCGSPVVQWVDGKWRAVGLHTGSCVTEKGHTRSFAVNLPRVLPLLLNRYLKNGSGFSRDLSFRGWLIGKLLPSEKVHAVEVLRGGERIFLQLLRNYPNPYSDEHSELALGNFELLSGDEVRFEIRNNQREVRFLSHKLP
;
A
#
# COMPACT_ATOMS: atom_id res chain seq x y z
N MET A 1 -5.48 -16.65 37.29
CA MET A 1 -4.67 -15.41 37.15
C MET A 1 -4.06 -15.17 35.75
N ARG A 2 -4.41 -15.93 34.70
CA ARG A 2 -3.89 -15.74 33.32
C ARG A 2 -4.94 -15.30 32.28
N ILE A 3 -6.20 -15.11 32.67
CA ILE A 3 -7.31 -14.72 31.77
C ILE A 3 -7.44 -13.18 31.66
N PHE A 4 -6.93 -12.43 32.65
CA PHE A 4 -7.01 -10.96 32.67
C PHE A 4 -5.96 -10.25 31.79
N GLN A 5 -4.86 -10.90 31.40
CA GLN A 5 -3.83 -10.29 30.54
C GLN A 5 -4.17 -10.36 29.04
N ILE A 6 -5.01 -11.32 28.61
CA ILE A 6 -5.39 -11.50 27.20
C ILE A 6 -6.57 -10.58 26.84
N LEU A 7 -7.52 -10.36 27.77
CA LEU A 7 -8.59 -9.38 27.55
C LEU A 7 -8.09 -7.93 27.49
N PHE A 8 -6.99 -7.61 28.19
CA PHE A 8 -6.42 -6.26 28.18
C PHE A 8 -5.72 -5.93 26.84
N LEU A 9 -5.14 -6.92 26.17
CA LEU A 9 -4.56 -6.75 24.82
C LEU A 9 -5.64 -6.63 23.74
N LEU A 10 -6.76 -7.33 23.85
CA LEU A 10 -7.86 -7.27 22.86
C LEU A 10 -8.68 -5.98 22.97
N LEU A 11 -8.84 -5.40 24.17
CA LEU A 11 -9.54 -4.12 24.35
C LEU A 11 -8.69 -2.91 23.90
N PHE A 12 -7.36 -2.96 24.03
CA PHE A 12 -6.47 -1.88 23.58
C PHE A 12 -6.36 -1.76 22.06
N PHE A 13 -6.42 -2.88 21.32
CA PHE A 13 -6.43 -2.84 19.86
C PHE A 13 -7.74 -2.26 19.27
N HIS A 14 -8.86 -2.40 19.97
CA HIS A 14 -10.16 -1.84 19.54
C HIS A 14 -10.24 -0.31 19.62
N LEU A 15 -9.45 0.33 20.49
CA LEU A 15 -9.40 1.79 20.59
C LEU A 15 -8.39 2.42 19.63
N ALA A 16 -7.28 1.74 19.31
CA ALA A 16 -6.24 2.26 18.42
C ALA A 16 -6.60 2.15 16.91
N SER A 17 -7.35 1.14 16.48
CA SER A 17 -7.68 0.94 15.06
C SER A 17 -8.84 1.81 14.56
N GLY A 18 -9.79 2.16 15.44
CA GLY A 18 -10.86 3.11 15.14
C GLY A 18 -10.41 4.57 15.19
N ALA A 19 -9.46 4.88 16.08
CA ALA A 19 -8.92 6.23 16.22
C ALA A 19 -7.97 6.60 15.07
N SER A 20 -7.25 5.68 14.44
CA SER A 20 -6.26 6.04 13.42
C SER A 20 -6.86 6.54 12.09
N TYR A 21 -8.08 6.12 11.73
CA TYR A 21 -8.78 6.66 10.55
C TYR A 21 -9.59 7.93 10.85
N ALA A 22 -10.01 8.13 12.11
CA ALA A 22 -10.80 9.28 12.53
C ALA A 22 -9.97 10.45 13.12
N GLN A 23 -8.85 10.16 13.80
CA GLN A 23 -7.90 11.17 14.28
C GLN A 23 -6.99 11.70 13.18
N GLY A 24 -6.77 10.93 12.10
CA GLY A 24 -6.20 11.46 10.85
C GLY A 24 -7.09 12.49 10.14
N ALA A 25 -8.38 12.57 10.51
CA ALA A 25 -9.35 13.51 9.95
C ALA A 25 -9.65 14.73 10.86
N LEU A 26 -9.07 14.79 12.06
CA LEU A 26 -9.39 15.84 13.05
C LEU A 26 -8.20 16.61 13.64
N VAL A 27 -7.01 16.51 13.04
CA VAL A 27 -5.99 17.56 13.17
C VAL A 27 -6.09 18.46 11.93
N ARG A 28 -7.08 19.37 11.91
CA ARG A 28 -7.02 20.61 11.13
C ARG A 28 -6.03 21.58 11.79
N GLY A 29 -4.84 21.09 12.13
CA GLY A 29 -3.66 21.90 12.38
C GLY A 29 -2.93 22.03 11.04
N ALA A 30 -2.29 23.17 10.79
CA ALA A 30 -1.58 23.46 9.55
C ALA A 30 -0.86 22.21 8.99
N LYS A 31 -1.04 21.90 7.70
CA LYS A 31 -0.19 20.95 6.99
C LYS A 31 1.23 21.48 7.11
N ASN A 32 2.00 21.01 8.09
CA ASN A 32 3.42 21.33 8.19
C ASN A 32 4.10 20.59 7.05
N ILE A 33 4.18 21.26 5.89
CA ILE A 33 5.01 20.85 4.77
C ILE A 33 6.44 20.81 5.32
N MET A 34 7.11 19.67 5.16
CA MET A 34 8.51 19.55 5.57
C MET A 34 9.32 20.64 4.85
N SER A 35 10.11 21.41 5.60
CA SER A 35 10.94 22.45 5.00
C SER A 35 11.97 21.83 4.06
N ILE A 36 12.30 22.53 2.98
CA ILE A 36 13.35 22.09 2.04
C ILE A 36 14.67 21.81 2.77
N GLN A 37 14.97 22.58 3.83
CA GLN A 37 16.14 22.39 4.67
C GLN A 37 16.13 21.03 5.39
N ALA A 38 14.99 20.59 5.95
CA ALA A 38 14.87 19.29 6.60
C ALA A 38 15.04 18.14 5.58
N ILE A 39 14.47 18.29 4.37
CA ILE A 39 14.66 17.33 3.27
C ILE A 39 16.14 17.23 2.90
N GLN A 40 16.83 18.37 2.79
CA GLN A 40 18.24 18.43 2.44
C GLN A 40 19.12 17.75 3.51
N LEU A 41 18.86 17.98 4.79
CA LEU A 41 19.57 17.32 5.90
C LEU A 41 19.37 15.80 5.88
N ALA A 42 18.13 15.34 5.67
CA ALA A 42 17.83 13.91 5.55
C ALA A 42 18.57 13.28 4.37
N ARG A 43 18.65 13.99 3.23
CA ARG A 43 19.40 13.54 2.04
C ARG A 43 20.91 13.50 2.27
N GLN A 44 21.49 14.52 2.92
CA GLN A 44 22.93 14.55 3.24
C GLN A 44 23.33 13.41 4.17
N SER A 45 22.42 13.01 5.05
CA SER A 45 22.64 11.90 6.00
C SER A 45 22.31 10.53 5.42
N PHE A 46 21.84 10.45 4.18
CA PHE A 46 21.41 9.22 3.55
C PHE A 46 22.57 8.52 2.83
N VAL A 47 22.92 7.33 3.31
CA VAL A 47 24.12 6.59 2.87
C VAL A 47 24.04 6.12 1.42
N GLN A 48 22.84 5.99 0.84
CA GLN A 48 22.62 5.51 -0.53
C GLN A 48 22.33 6.64 -1.53
N GLY A 49 23.16 7.70 -1.54
CA GLY A 49 22.96 8.86 -2.43
C GLY A 49 22.90 8.53 -3.92
N GLN A 50 23.64 7.50 -4.37
CA GLN A 50 23.58 7.03 -5.76
C GLN A 50 22.22 6.41 -6.13
N LEU A 51 21.59 5.70 -5.20
CA LEU A 51 20.26 5.11 -5.40
C LEU A 51 19.20 6.20 -5.61
N LEU A 52 19.26 7.28 -4.84
CA LEU A 52 18.35 8.42 -4.98
C LEU A 52 18.39 8.99 -6.40
N ASN A 53 19.58 9.15 -6.98
CA ASN A 53 19.73 9.63 -8.35
C ASN A 53 19.10 8.66 -9.36
N GLN A 54 19.31 7.36 -9.20
CA GLN A 54 18.74 6.31 -10.07
C GLN A 54 17.21 6.27 -10.01
N VAL A 55 16.63 6.40 -8.82
CA VAL A 55 15.18 6.29 -8.63
C VAL A 55 14.45 7.56 -9.02
N SER A 56 15.06 8.73 -8.83
CA SER A 56 14.37 10.03 -9.01
C SER A 56 13.76 10.25 -10.39
N ARG A 57 14.40 9.75 -11.46
CA ARG A 57 13.89 9.82 -12.85
C ARG A 57 12.67 8.93 -13.12
N GLY A 58 12.38 8.00 -12.21
CA GLY A 58 11.17 7.18 -12.22
C GLY A 58 10.07 7.70 -11.31
N LEU A 59 10.31 8.74 -10.51
CA LEU A 59 9.32 9.28 -9.57
C LEU A 59 8.48 10.37 -10.23
N VAL A 60 7.21 10.42 -9.83
CA VAL A 60 6.29 11.49 -10.22
C VAL A 60 5.60 12.10 -9.00
N GLN A 61 5.34 13.39 -9.07
CA GLN A 61 4.39 14.07 -8.20
C GLN A 61 2.98 13.84 -8.74
N ILE A 62 2.03 13.55 -7.87
CA ILE A 62 0.61 13.44 -8.22
C ILE A 62 -0.13 14.63 -7.64
N SER A 63 -0.95 15.28 -8.46
CA SER A 63 -1.86 16.33 -8.02
C SER A 63 -3.22 16.23 -8.68
N ARG A 64 -4.17 17.03 -8.18
CA ARG A 64 -5.44 17.28 -8.88
C ARG A 64 -5.20 18.28 -10.02
N PRO A 65 -6.01 18.25 -11.10
CA PRO A 65 -6.00 19.32 -12.09
C PRO A 65 -6.18 20.69 -11.43
N GLY A 66 -5.37 21.68 -11.85
CA GLY A 66 -5.38 23.05 -11.32
C GLY A 66 -4.78 23.24 -9.92
N ALA A 67 -4.40 22.17 -9.20
CA ALA A 67 -3.80 22.28 -7.88
C ALA A 67 -2.28 22.43 -7.95
N SER A 68 -1.71 23.42 -7.24
CA SER A 68 -0.26 23.59 -7.09
C SER A 68 0.37 22.61 -6.11
N GLU A 69 -0.41 22.13 -5.13
CA GLU A 69 0.05 21.19 -4.11
C GLU A 69 0.26 19.77 -4.64
N VAL A 70 1.18 19.05 -4.01
CA VAL A 70 1.36 17.60 -4.19
C VAL A 70 0.33 16.88 -3.33
N LEU A 71 -0.50 16.07 -3.96
CA LEU A 71 -1.43 15.18 -3.29
C LEU A 71 -0.72 13.91 -2.80
N GLY A 72 0.19 13.39 -3.61
CA GLY A 72 0.94 12.16 -3.34
C GLY A 72 2.13 12.00 -4.28
N THR A 73 2.84 10.91 -4.09
CA THR A 73 3.91 10.45 -4.98
C THR A 73 3.35 9.34 -5.87
N GLY A 74 3.97 9.12 -7.02
CA GLY A 74 3.84 7.90 -7.79
C GLY A 74 5.19 7.52 -8.37
N PHE A 75 5.23 6.39 -9.07
CA PHE A 75 6.39 6.02 -9.85
C PHE A 75 6.01 5.34 -11.15
N ILE A 76 6.94 5.40 -12.09
CA ILE A 76 6.81 4.85 -13.43
C ILE A 76 7.43 3.46 -13.44
N PHE A 77 6.73 2.50 -14.03
CA PHE A 77 7.24 1.16 -14.25
C PHE A 77 6.90 0.68 -15.67
N SER A 78 7.67 -0.28 -16.17
CA SER A 78 7.39 -0.92 -17.45
C SER A 78 6.68 -2.25 -17.24
N SER A 79 5.62 -2.49 -18.01
CA SER A 79 4.95 -3.80 -18.08
C SER A 79 4.20 -3.92 -19.39
N ARG A 80 4.28 -5.11 -20.01
CA ARG A 80 3.61 -5.41 -21.30
C ARG A 80 3.89 -4.37 -22.39
N GLN A 81 5.16 -4.00 -22.54
CA GLN A 81 5.65 -3.03 -23.53
C GLN A 81 5.07 -1.61 -23.38
N ARG A 82 4.43 -1.29 -22.25
CA ARG A 82 3.92 0.04 -21.93
C ARG A 82 4.56 0.57 -20.66
N LEU A 83 4.58 1.90 -20.55
CA LEU A 83 4.92 2.59 -19.32
C LEU A 83 3.64 2.91 -18.55
N TRP A 84 3.70 2.69 -17.24
CA TRP A 84 2.57 2.84 -16.34
C TRP A 84 2.98 3.71 -15.18
N VAL A 85 2.05 4.51 -14.68
CA VAL A 85 2.20 5.24 -13.41
C VAL A 85 1.41 4.50 -12.34
N ALA A 86 2.10 4.05 -11.29
CA ALA A 86 1.47 3.54 -10.08
C ALA A 86 1.38 4.63 -9.02
N MET A 87 0.23 4.73 -8.38
CA MET A 87 -0.03 5.59 -7.22
C MET A 87 -1.04 4.94 -6.28
N PRO A 88 -1.19 5.37 -5.02
CA PRO A 88 -2.16 4.77 -4.12
C PRO A 88 -3.58 5.02 -4.59
N TYR A 89 -4.51 4.11 -4.32
CA TYR A 89 -5.92 4.31 -4.70
C TYR A 89 -6.54 5.51 -3.99
N HIS A 90 -6.22 5.73 -2.72
CA HIS A 90 -6.68 6.92 -2.00
C HIS A 90 -6.14 8.26 -2.58
N ILE A 91 -5.09 8.22 -3.40
CA ILE A 91 -4.54 9.37 -4.13
C ILE A 91 -5.11 9.44 -5.55
N GLY A 92 -4.94 8.37 -6.34
CA GLY A 92 -5.32 8.30 -7.75
C GLY A 92 -6.84 8.23 -7.96
N GLY A 93 -7.57 7.56 -7.06
CA GLY A 93 -9.01 7.36 -7.15
C GLY A 93 -9.41 6.21 -8.08
N VAL A 94 -10.69 6.20 -8.44
CA VAL A 94 -11.30 5.18 -9.31
C VAL A 94 -10.97 5.39 -10.79
N THR A 95 -11.16 4.37 -11.64
CA THR A 95 -11.11 4.49 -13.10
C THR A 95 -11.92 5.70 -13.60
N GLY A 96 -11.35 6.45 -14.54
CA GLY A 96 -11.89 7.70 -15.08
C GLY A 96 -11.50 8.95 -14.30
N SER A 97 -10.94 8.81 -13.09
CA SER A 97 -10.42 9.95 -12.33
C SER A 97 -9.27 10.62 -13.07
N ARG A 98 -9.31 11.97 -13.18
CA ARG A 98 -8.22 12.77 -13.76
C ARG A 98 -7.19 13.15 -12.70
N ARG A 99 -5.91 13.03 -13.03
CA ARG A 99 -4.78 13.47 -12.21
C ARG A 99 -3.77 14.21 -13.08
N VAL A 100 -2.95 15.03 -12.45
CA VAL A 100 -1.76 15.60 -13.07
C VAL A 100 -0.55 14.88 -12.50
N ILE A 101 0.32 14.40 -13.37
CA ILE A 101 1.65 13.95 -12.99
C ILE A 101 2.66 15.06 -13.28
N ARG A 102 3.63 15.23 -12.39
CA ARG A 102 4.80 16.07 -12.62
C ARG A 102 6.06 15.25 -12.46
N PHE A 103 6.97 15.33 -13.43
CA PHE A 103 8.22 14.57 -13.41
C PHE A 103 9.36 15.43 -13.93
N THR A 104 10.59 15.03 -13.59
CA THR A 104 11.78 15.77 -13.99
C THR A 104 12.15 15.37 -15.43
N GLY A 105 12.02 16.31 -16.37
CA GLY A 105 12.45 16.16 -17.76
C GLY A 105 13.92 16.52 -17.97
N GLU A 106 14.28 16.78 -19.22
CA GLU A 106 15.62 17.26 -19.58
C GLU A 106 15.98 18.56 -18.85
N ASN A 107 17.27 18.76 -18.57
CA ASN A 107 17.79 19.96 -17.91
C ASN A 107 17.12 20.30 -16.56
N HIS A 108 16.66 19.29 -15.84
CA HIS A 108 15.96 19.44 -14.55
C HIS A 108 14.67 20.27 -14.62
N GLN A 109 14.03 20.39 -15.78
CA GLN A 109 12.74 21.07 -15.87
C GLN A 109 11.59 20.19 -15.39
N LEU A 110 10.56 20.80 -14.81
CA LEU A 110 9.36 20.08 -14.38
C LEU A 110 8.38 19.94 -15.55
N VAL A 111 8.12 18.71 -15.99
CA VAL A 111 7.15 18.42 -17.03
C VAL A 111 5.83 18.02 -16.38
N GLU A 112 4.74 18.67 -16.77
CA GLU A 112 3.38 18.37 -16.28
C GLU A 112 2.55 17.69 -17.38
N ARG A 113 1.80 16.65 -17.01
CA ARG A 113 0.87 15.94 -17.90
C ARG A 113 -0.40 15.58 -17.16
N GLU A 114 -1.55 15.76 -17.81
CA GLU A 114 -2.79 15.16 -17.32
C GLU A 114 -2.85 13.68 -17.72
N ILE A 115 -3.29 12.84 -16.79
CA ILE A 115 -3.51 11.41 -16.97
C ILE A 115 -4.91 11.03 -16.47
N SER A 116 -5.42 9.91 -16.99
CA SER A 116 -6.66 9.28 -16.51
C SER A 116 -6.35 7.95 -15.86
N ILE A 117 -6.95 7.67 -14.70
CA ILE A 117 -6.85 6.36 -14.08
C ILE A 117 -7.60 5.34 -14.93
N VAL A 118 -6.94 4.25 -15.29
CA VAL A 118 -7.51 3.21 -16.16
C VAL A 118 -7.80 1.92 -15.39
N ALA A 119 -7.08 1.67 -14.30
CA ALA A 119 -7.33 0.55 -13.41
C ALA A 119 -7.13 0.97 -11.96
N ASN A 120 -7.89 0.38 -11.07
CA ASN A 120 -7.74 0.65 -9.65
C ASN A 120 -8.12 -0.58 -8.82
N GLY A 121 -7.52 -0.67 -7.64
CA GLY A 121 -8.03 -1.50 -6.56
C GLY A 121 -8.88 -0.66 -5.63
N ASN A 122 -8.59 -0.64 -4.33
CA ASN A 122 -9.41 0.04 -3.34
C ASN A 122 -8.63 0.39 -2.09
N ALA A 123 -9.19 1.29 -1.29
CA ALA A 123 -8.62 1.68 -0.01
C ALA A 123 -8.79 0.54 1.02
N GLY A 124 -7.83 0.49 1.95
CA GLY A 124 -7.80 -0.42 3.10
C GLY A 124 -6.41 -1.02 3.28
N TRP A 125 -6.07 -1.35 4.54
CA TRP A 125 -4.75 -1.91 4.90
C TRP A 125 -4.46 -3.25 4.20
N HIS A 126 -5.51 -3.95 3.79
CA HIS A 126 -5.48 -5.30 3.21
C HIS A 126 -5.96 -5.32 1.77
N ALA A 127 -6.11 -4.13 1.19
CA ALA A 127 -6.63 -3.96 -0.14
C ALA A 127 -5.49 -3.69 -1.14
N PRO A 128 -5.71 -3.97 -2.43
CA PRO A 128 -4.86 -3.44 -3.48
C PRO A 128 -5.04 -1.91 -3.57
N ASP A 129 -4.48 -1.15 -2.64
CA ASP A 129 -4.56 0.33 -2.60
C ASP A 129 -3.64 0.95 -3.66
N VAL A 130 -3.93 0.64 -4.93
CA VAL A 130 -3.19 1.10 -6.09
C VAL A 130 -4.17 1.53 -7.17
N SER A 131 -3.87 2.65 -7.81
CA SER A 131 -4.43 3.10 -9.07
C SER A 131 -3.34 3.19 -10.12
N LEU A 132 -3.70 2.83 -11.34
CA LEU A 132 -2.82 2.80 -12.50
C LEU A 132 -3.34 3.75 -13.56
N ALA A 133 -2.40 4.45 -14.19
CA ALA A 133 -2.61 5.18 -15.44
C ALA A 133 -1.53 4.78 -16.45
N GLU A 134 -1.84 4.89 -17.73
CA GLU A 134 -0.82 4.81 -18.77
C GLU A 134 0.03 6.08 -18.73
N PHE A 135 1.34 5.93 -18.83
CA PHE A 135 2.26 7.06 -18.93
C PHE A 135 2.29 7.58 -20.38
N PRO A 136 2.31 8.90 -20.63
CA PRO A 136 2.28 9.46 -21.97
C PRO A 136 3.47 8.96 -22.83
N PRO A 137 3.23 8.26 -23.95
CA PRO A 137 4.30 7.66 -24.75
C PRO A 137 5.34 8.64 -25.27
N GLN A 138 4.93 9.87 -25.59
CA GLN A 138 5.81 10.92 -26.09
C GLN A 138 6.88 11.36 -25.08
N ASP A 139 6.66 11.14 -23.79
CA ASP A 139 7.59 11.52 -22.72
C ASP A 139 8.44 10.33 -22.25
N ALA A 140 8.28 9.14 -22.84
CA ALA A 140 9.00 7.93 -22.45
C ALA A 140 10.55 8.09 -22.43
N PRO A 141 11.19 8.83 -23.36
CA PRO A 141 12.64 9.05 -23.34
C PRO A 141 13.13 9.86 -22.12
N LEU A 142 12.25 10.61 -21.47
CA LEU A 142 12.61 11.53 -20.39
C LEU A 142 12.75 10.83 -19.03
N VAL A 143 12.16 9.65 -18.88
CA VAL A 143 11.98 8.96 -17.60
C VAL A 143 12.77 7.66 -17.53
N GLN A 144 13.03 7.20 -16.31
CA GLN A 144 13.66 5.90 -16.07
C GLN A 144 12.68 5.01 -15.28
N PRO A 145 11.99 4.07 -15.92
CA PRO A 145 11.03 3.22 -15.23
C PRO A 145 11.74 2.31 -14.21
N LEU A 146 11.10 2.11 -13.07
CA LEU A 146 11.50 1.11 -12.09
C LEU A 146 11.07 -0.27 -12.56
N SER A 147 11.93 -1.27 -12.33
CA SER A 147 11.56 -2.67 -12.50
C SER A 147 10.87 -3.18 -11.24
N ILE A 148 9.93 -4.12 -11.40
CA ILE A 148 9.21 -4.74 -10.28
C ILE A 148 9.99 -5.97 -9.82
N GLY A 149 10.13 -6.14 -8.50
CA GLY A 149 10.84 -7.26 -7.89
C GLY A 149 10.04 -7.91 -6.76
N THR A 150 10.36 -9.16 -6.46
CA THR A 150 9.78 -9.87 -5.30
C THR A 150 10.38 -9.31 -4.00
N PRO A 151 9.56 -8.96 -3.00
CA PRO A 151 10.06 -8.47 -1.72
C PRO A 151 10.89 -9.55 -1.00
N LEU A 152 11.99 -9.13 -0.39
CA LEU A 152 12.83 -9.96 0.47
C LEU A 152 12.63 -9.53 1.92
N LEU A 153 12.20 -10.47 2.77
CA LEU A 153 12.00 -10.23 4.20
C LEU A 153 13.32 -10.18 4.96
N ASN A 154 13.29 -9.49 6.10
CA ASN A 154 14.42 -9.29 6.99
C ASN A 154 15.62 -8.63 6.29
N GLN A 155 15.33 -7.77 5.32
CA GLN A 155 16.32 -7.01 4.58
C GLN A 155 15.94 -5.54 4.53
N THR A 156 16.97 -4.69 4.45
CA THR A 156 16.78 -3.26 4.27
C THR A 156 16.11 -2.97 2.92
N ALA A 157 15.17 -2.06 2.95
CA ALA A 157 14.55 -1.45 1.79
C ALA A 157 14.63 0.07 1.92
N TYR A 158 14.42 0.77 0.82
CA TYR A 158 14.42 2.23 0.79
C TYR A 158 13.15 2.73 0.14
N SER A 159 12.69 3.92 0.50
CA SER A 159 11.65 4.61 -0.26
C SER A 159 12.00 6.06 -0.50
N PHE A 160 11.43 6.61 -1.57
CA PHE A 160 11.72 7.96 -2.04
C PHE A 160 10.42 8.63 -2.46
N GLY A 161 10.11 9.78 -1.87
CA GLY A 161 8.82 10.43 -2.07
C GLY A 161 8.87 11.92 -2.04
N TYR A 162 7.99 12.55 -2.80
CA TYR A 162 7.80 13.99 -2.77
C TYR A 162 7.05 14.39 -1.49
N VAL A 163 7.63 15.30 -0.72
CA VAL A 163 7.03 15.84 0.52
C VAL A 163 6.86 17.36 0.49
N SER A 164 7.29 17.99 -0.60
CA SER A 164 7.15 19.41 -0.88
C SER A 164 6.59 19.62 -2.29
N GLY A 165 5.69 20.60 -2.43
CA GLY A 165 4.96 20.87 -3.66
C GLY A 165 5.82 21.53 -4.74
N ARG A 166 5.59 21.14 -6.01
CA ARG A 166 6.07 21.83 -7.23
C ARG A 166 7.59 22.07 -7.31
N THR A 167 8.37 21.15 -6.77
CA THR A 167 9.83 21.14 -6.93
C THR A 167 10.24 20.35 -8.17
N ALA A 168 11.32 20.75 -8.83
CA ALA A 168 11.94 19.95 -9.86
C ALA A 168 13.11 19.15 -9.28
N GLY A 169 13.36 17.95 -9.79
CA GLY A 169 14.48 17.12 -9.37
C GLY A 169 14.41 16.69 -7.90
N LEU A 170 15.58 16.66 -7.26
CA LEU A 170 15.78 16.01 -5.97
C LEU A 170 15.32 16.84 -4.76
N GLU A 171 15.03 18.12 -4.93
CA GLU A 171 14.78 19.07 -3.84
C GLU A 171 13.55 18.71 -3.01
N GLY A 172 12.51 18.15 -3.63
CA GLY A 172 11.31 17.70 -2.94
C GLY A 172 11.33 16.26 -2.47
N ILE A 173 12.39 15.48 -2.77
CA ILE A 173 12.41 14.03 -2.56
C ILE A 173 13.03 13.70 -1.20
N LEU A 174 12.21 13.13 -0.31
CA LEU A 174 12.62 12.60 0.98
C LEU A 174 13.02 11.12 0.87
N PRO A 175 14.26 10.74 1.24
CA PRO A 175 14.61 9.33 1.41
C PRO A 175 14.12 8.79 2.75
N MET A 176 13.78 7.50 2.79
CA MET A 176 13.41 6.77 4.00
C MET A 176 14.03 5.38 3.94
N GLU A 177 14.63 4.96 5.04
CA GLU A 177 15.09 3.58 5.26
C GLU A 177 13.95 2.76 5.85
N ARG A 178 13.86 1.50 5.44
CA ARG A 178 12.85 0.54 5.87
C ARG A 178 13.47 -0.80 6.18
N TYR A 179 12.87 -1.51 7.12
CA TYR A 179 13.20 -2.91 7.39
C TYR A 179 11.94 -3.76 7.21
N LEU A 180 11.85 -4.46 6.08
CA LEU A 180 10.66 -5.26 5.74
C LEU A 180 10.65 -6.55 6.55
N PHE A 181 9.61 -6.76 7.35
CA PHE A 181 9.46 -7.95 8.19
C PHE A 181 8.22 -8.78 7.86
N ASN A 182 7.29 -8.26 7.05
CA ASN A 182 6.11 -9.00 6.59
C ASN A 182 5.75 -8.64 5.14
N ALA A 183 5.44 -9.65 4.33
CA ALA A 183 5.04 -9.52 2.94
C ALA A 183 3.92 -10.51 2.57
N GLU A 184 2.79 -10.43 3.27
CA GLU A 184 1.63 -11.27 3.03
C GLU A 184 0.49 -10.57 2.30
N GLY A 185 -0.21 -11.34 1.46
CA GLY A 185 -1.34 -10.85 0.70
C GLY A 185 -1.03 -9.59 -0.12
N PHE A 186 -1.87 -8.57 -0.03
CA PHE A 186 -1.60 -7.29 -0.71
C PHE A 186 -0.75 -6.32 0.11
N GLY A 187 -0.39 -6.64 1.35
CA GLY A 187 0.32 -5.73 2.24
C GLY A 187 1.80 -6.08 2.41
N LEU A 188 2.58 -5.06 2.70
CA LEU A 188 3.94 -5.13 3.20
C LEU A 188 4.00 -4.29 4.47
N MET A 189 4.64 -4.83 5.51
CA MET A 189 4.93 -4.08 6.73
C MET A 189 6.44 -3.95 6.92
N ALA A 190 6.83 -2.76 7.31
CA ALA A 190 8.21 -2.46 7.65
C ALA A 190 8.28 -1.49 8.83
N ASP A 191 9.34 -1.60 9.60
CA ASP A 191 9.78 -0.47 10.40
C ASP A 191 10.34 0.60 9.45
N ARG A 192 10.20 1.87 9.83
CA ARG A 192 10.76 2.98 9.05
C ARG A 192 11.69 3.85 9.89
N ARG A 193 12.68 4.43 9.21
CA ARG A 193 13.57 5.45 9.74
C ARG A 193 13.80 6.51 8.67
N ILE A 194 13.53 7.77 9.01
CA ILE A 194 14.01 8.89 8.19
C ILE A 194 15.32 9.40 8.81
N PRO A 195 16.41 9.54 8.05
CA PRO A 195 17.64 10.12 8.58
C PRO A 195 17.39 11.53 9.14
N GLY A 196 17.82 11.77 10.38
CA GLY A 196 17.60 13.04 11.08
C GLY A 196 16.20 13.22 11.71
N GLU A 197 15.33 12.20 11.65
CA GLU A 197 14.05 12.19 12.37
C GLU A 197 14.26 11.91 13.86
N ASP A 198 13.56 12.67 14.71
CA ASP A 198 13.46 12.43 16.14
C ASP A 198 12.27 11.50 16.42
N ALA A 199 12.49 10.44 17.20
CA ALA A 199 11.43 9.52 17.62
C ALA A 199 10.35 10.20 18.48
N ALA A 200 10.69 11.26 19.22
CA ALA A 200 9.74 12.03 20.01
C ALA A 200 8.86 12.97 19.16
N ASN A 201 9.32 13.35 17.96
CA ASN A 201 8.61 14.23 17.05
C ASN A 201 8.77 13.74 15.60
N PRO A 202 8.08 12.65 15.23
CA PRO A 202 8.22 12.07 13.91
C PRO A 202 7.74 13.04 12.84
N PHE A 203 8.36 12.99 11.67
CA PHE A 203 8.00 13.89 10.59
C PHE A 203 6.57 13.65 10.12
N ASN A 204 5.81 14.73 9.88
CA ASN A 204 4.54 14.65 9.18
C ASN A 204 4.80 14.59 7.66
N ILE A 205 4.53 13.44 7.04
CA ILE A 205 4.97 13.13 5.68
C ILE A 205 3.84 13.26 4.65
N SER A 206 3.21 14.43 4.58
CA SER A 206 2.21 14.72 3.55
C SER A 206 2.83 14.63 2.15
N GLY A 207 2.12 14.02 1.19
CA GLY A 207 2.61 13.80 -0.18
C GLY A 207 3.43 12.53 -0.41
N TYR A 208 3.86 11.84 0.65
CA TYR A 208 4.73 10.66 0.52
C TYR A 208 4.01 9.39 0.09
N CYS A 209 2.69 9.28 0.33
CA CYS A 209 1.89 8.15 -0.12
C CYS A 209 2.09 7.95 -1.63
N GLY A 210 2.48 6.73 -2.02
CA GLY A 210 2.79 6.32 -3.38
C GLY A 210 4.27 6.24 -3.73
N SER A 211 5.14 6.59 -2.79
CA SER A 211 6.58 6.35 -2.90
C SER A 211 6.85 4.86 -3.15
N PRO A 212 7.70 4.50 -4.12
CA PRO A 212 8.13 3.13 -4.28
C PRO A 212 8.96 2.70 -3.08
N VAL A 213 8.74 1.47 -2.63
CA VAL A 213 9.65 0.74 -1.75
C VAL A 213 10.56 -0.08 -2.64
N VAL A 214 11.86 0.19 -2.59
CA VAL A 214 12.88 -0.44 -3.42
C VAL A 214 13.83 -1.31 -2.61
N GLN A 215 14.21 -2.45 -3.17
CA GLN A 215 15.20 -3.37 -2.61
C GLN A 215 16.22 -3.77 -3.69
N TRP A 216 17.40 -4.18 -3.26
CA TRP A 216 18.37 -4.82 -4.14
C TRP A 216 17.99 -6.29 -4.33
N VAL A 217 17.43 -6.61 -5.49
CA VAL A 217 16.90 -7.94 -5.82
C VAL A 217 17.46 -8.37 -7.17
N ASP A 218 18.05 -9.55 -7.23
CA ASP A 218 18.70 -10.11 -8.43
C ASP A 218 19.76 -9.18 -9.03
N GLY A 219 20.58 -8.55 -8.18
CA GLY A 219 21.67 -7.68 -8.61
C GLY A 219 21.22 -6.32 -9.17
N LYS A 220 19.99 -5.88 -8.92
CA LYS A 220 19.45 -4.57 -9.34
C LYS A 220 18.51 -3.98 -8.30
N TRP A 221 18.37 -2.66 -8.27
CA TRP A 221 17.32 -1.99 -7.50
C TRP A 221 15.95 -2.18 -8.16
N ARG A 222 15.00 -2.75 -7.43
CA ARG A 222 13.65 -3.03 -7.92
C ARG A 222 12.61 -2.50 -6.95
N ALA A 223 11.49 -1.99 -7.47
CA ALA A 223 10.33 -1.66 -6.68
C ALA A 223 9.59 -2.94 -6.27
N VAL A 224 9.51 -3.17 -4.97
CA VAL A 224 8.83 -4.33 -4.37
C VAL A 224 7.50 -3.94 -3.72
N GLY A 225 7.36 -2.66 -3.37
CA GLY A 225 6.18 -2.13 -2.71
C GLY A 225 5.81 -0.71 -3.12
N LEU A 226 4.58 -0.29 -2.78
CA LEU A 226 4.09 1.09 -2.94
C LEU A 226 3.58 1.60 -1.60
N HIS A 227 4.20 2.65 -1.07
CA HIS A 227 3.84 3.17 0.26
C HIS A 227 2.40 3.69 0.31
N THR A 228 1.64 3.27 1.32
CA THR A 228 0.22 3.69 1.51
C THR A 228 -0.03 4.45 2.82
N GLY A 229 0.84 4.31 3.81
CA GLY A 229 0.74 5.08 5.06
C GLY A 229 1.72 4.63 6.12
N SER A 230 1.72 5.33 7.26
CA SER A 230 2.53 5.00 8.43
C SER A 230 1.71 5.18 9.71
N CYS A 231 2.10 4.51 10.78
CA CYS A 231 1.60 4.78 12.12
C CYS A 231 2.74 4.77 13.14
N VAL A 232 2.60 5.57 14.19
CA VAL A 232 3.51 5.58 15.34
C VAL A 232 2.95 4.63 16.38
N THR A 233 3.78 3.73 16.88
CA THR A 233 3.41 2.81 17.98
C THR A 233 3.58 3.51 19.33
N GLU A 234 2.94 3.00 20.37
CA GLU A 234 3.00 3.55 21.74
C GLU A 234 4.43 3.63 22.31
N LYS A 235 5.37 2.86 21.76
CA LYS A 235 6.79 2.86 22.14
C LYS A 235 7.66 3.80 21.30
N GLY A 236 7.05 4.67 20.49
CA GLY A 236 7.76 5.60 19.61
C GLY A 236 8.35 4.99 18.34
N HIS A 237 8.20 3.67 18.10
CA HIS A 237 8.60 3.07 16.83
C HIS A 237 7.60 3.46 15.75
N THR A 238 8.08 3.86 14.57
CA THR A 238 7.19 4.13 13.45
C THR A 238 7.14 2.93 12.50
N ARG A 239 5.93 2.43 12.28
CA ARG A 239 5.64 1.42 11.27
C ARG A 239 5.19 2.07 9.99
N SER A 240 5.60 1.47 8.88
CA SER A 240 5.17 1.85 7.55
C SER A 240 4.45 0.69 6.88
N PHE A 241 3.42 1.06 6.13
CA PHE A 241 2.63 0.16 5.31
C PHE A 241 2.91 0.46 3.84
N ALA A 242 3.00 -0.61 3.05
CA ALA A 242 3.08 -0.54 1.61
C ALA A 242 2.24 -1.65 1.00
N VAL A 243 1.87 -1.49 -0.26
CA VAL A 243 1.18 -2.51 -1.05
C VAL A 243 2.20 -3.39 -1.76
N ASN A 244 2.02 -4.71 -1.74
CA ASN A 244 2.87 -5.70 -2.40
C ASN A 244 2.70 -5.64 -3.93
N LEU A 245 3.66 -5.02 -4.63
CA LEU A 245 3.55 -4.75 -6.07
C LEU A 245 3.51 -6.00 -6.94
N PRO A 246 4.37 -7.02 -6.73
CA PRO A 246 4.30 -8.29 -7.48
C PRO A 246 2.93 -8.98 -7.44
N ARG A 247 2.19 -8.84 -6.34
CA ARG A 247 0.84 -9.43 -6.22
C ARG A 247 -0.23 -8.53 -6.82
N VAL A 248 -0.15 -7.21 -6.63
CA VAL A 248 -1.21 -6.27 -7.05
C VAL A 248 -1.13 -5.89 -8.53
N LEU A 249 0.05 -5.65 -9.08
CA LEU A 249 0.16 -5.15 -10.46
C LEU A 249 -0.34 -6.15 -11.50
N PRO A 250 0.02 -7.45 -11.46
CA PRO A 250 -0.54 -8.42 -12.40
C PRO A 250 -2.06 -8.51 -12.32
N LEU A 251 -2.62 -8.47 -11.10
CA LEU A 251 -4.07 -8.46 -10.87
C LEU A 251 -4.75 -7.28 -11.59
N LEU A 252 -4.28 -6.05 -11.34
CA LEU A 252 -4.89 -4.85 -11.92
C LEU A 252 -4.70 -4.78 -13.45
N LEU A 253 -3.51 -5.11 -13.95
CA LEU A 253 -3.22 -5.10 -15.38
C LEU A 253 -3.99 -6.17 -16.14
N ASN A 254 -4.16 -7.37 -15.56
CA ASN A 254 -4.99 -8.41 -16.13
C ASN A 254 -6.46 -7.97 -16.19
N ARG A 255 -6.97 -7.35 -15.13
CA ARG A 255 -8.33 -6.82 -15.10
C ARG A 255 -8.55 -5.77 -16.18
N TYR A 256 -7.61 -4.84 -16.34
CA TYR A 256 -7.66 -3.81 -17.37
C TYR A 256 -7.67 -4.41 -18.78
N LEU A 257 -6.73 -5.31 -19.08
CA LEU A 257 -6.54 -5.82 -20.43
C LEU A 257 -7.60 -6.86 -20.85
N LYS A 258 -8.29 -7.49 -19.91
CA LYS A 258 -9.41 -8.41 -20.18
C LYS A 258 -10.77 -7.72 -20.09
N ASN A 259 -10.84 -6.39 -20.14
CA ASN A 259 -12.09 -5.60 -19.99
C ASN A 259 -12.91 -5.98 -18.74
N GLY A 260 -12.25 -6.41 -17.67
CA GLY A 260 -12.88 -6.83 -16.42
C GLY A 260 -13.72 -8.10 -16.49
N SER A 261 -13.92 -8.72 -17.65
CA SER A 261 -14.72 -9.94 -17.78
C SER A 261 -13.86 -11.19 -17.48
N GLY A 262 -14.40 -12.08 -16.65
CA GLY A 262 -13.86 -13.43 -16.47
C GLY A 262 -12.65 -13.59 -15.53
N PHE A 263 -12.16 -12.54 -14.87
CA PHE A 263 -11.15 -12.73 -13.82
C PHE A 263 -11.84 -13.03 -12.49
N SER A 264 -11.61 -14.21 -11.94
CA SER A 264 -12.04 -14.54 -10.58
C SER A 264 -10.83 -14.95 -9.76
N ARG A 265 -10.78 -14.52 -8.50
CA ARG A 265 -9.73 -14.90 -7.54
C ARG A 265 -10.18 -16.13 -6.79
N ASP A 266 -9.28 -17.06 -6.55
CA ASP A 266 -9.61 -18.21 -5.72
C ASP A 266 -9.68 -17.76 -4.25
N LEU A 267 -10.69 -18.25 -3.54
CA LEU A 267 -10.74 -18.18 -2.08
C LEU A 267 -10.37 -19.57 -1.59
N SER A 268 -9.19 -19.69 -0.98
CA SER A 268 -8.71 -20.96 -0.44
C SER A 268 -8.64 -20.89 1.07
N PHE A 269 -8.71 -22.05 1.71
CA PHE A 269 -8.51 -22.21 3.15
C PHE A 269 -7.63 -23.44 3.35
N ARG A 270 -6.42 -23.27 3.91
CA ARG A 270 -5.45 -24.37 4.15
C ARG A 270 -5.23 -25.30 2.94
N GLY A 271 -5.23 -24.73 1.74
CA GLY A 271 -5.04 -25.45 0.48
C GLY A 271 -6.32 -26.02 -0.16
N TRP A 272 -7.47 -25.95 0.52
CA TRP A 272 -8.77 -26.28 -0.07
C TRP A 272 -9.36 -25.07 -0.79
N LEU A 273 -9.75 -25.24 -2.05
CA LEU A 273 -10.52 -24.22 -2.78
C LEU A 273 -11.94 -24.15 -2.22
N ILE A 274 -12.27 -23.03 -1.57
CA ILE A 274 -13.60 -22.78 -0.99
C ILE A 274 -14.54 -22.19 -2.02
N GLY A 275 -14.01 -21.39 -2.94
CA GLY A 275 -14.78 -20.89 -4.07
C GLY A 275 -14.03 -19.81 -4.83
N LYS A 276 -14.77 -19.04 -5.63
CA LYS A 276 -14.21 -17.96 -6.45
C LYS A 276 -14.83 -16.63 -6.07
N LEU A 277 -14.01 -15.58 -6.08
CA LEU A 277 -14.40 -14.20 -5.85
C LEU A 277 -14.42 -13.44 -7.18
N LEU A 278 -15.52 -12.76 -7.44
CA LEU A 278 -15.66 -11.85 -8.57
C LEU A 278 -14.73 -10.63 -8.42
N PRO A 279 -14.42 -9.91 -9.51
CA PRO A 279 -13.55 -8.72 -9.44
C PRO A 279 -14.01 -7.61 -8.49
N SER A 280 -15.30 -7.54 -8.22
CA SER A 280 -15.94 -6.57 -7.33
C SER A 280 -16.07 -7.05 -5.89
N GLU A 281 -15.84 -8.33 -5.63
CA GLU A 281 -16.02 -8.98 -4.34
C GLU A 281 -14.74 -8.95 -3.50
N LYS A 282 -14.90 -9.00 -2.18
CA LYS A 282 -13.82 -9.09 -1.18
C LYS A 282 -14.30 -9.87 0.02
N VAL A 283 -13.38 -10.55 0.70
CA VAL A 283 -13.68 -11.11 2.02
C VAL A 283 -13.72 -9.96 3.03
N HIS A 284 -14.86 -9.81 3.69
CA HIS A 284 -15.09 -8.79 4.71
C HIS A 284 -14.81 -9.32 6.11
N ALA A 285 -15.22 -10.55 6.38
CA ALA A 285 -15.07 -11.19 7.67
C ALA A 285 -14.83 -12.69 7.51
N VAL A 286 -14.14 -13.27 8.49
CA VAL A 286 -14.01 -14.72 8.65
C VAL A 286 -14.58 -15.09 10.00
N GLU A 287 -15.41 -16.11 10.06
CA GLU A 287 -16.02 -16.61 11.28
C GLU A 287 -15.94 -18.12 11.38
N VAL A 288 -16.02 -18.63 12.61
CA VAL A 288 -16.06 -20.07 12.89
C VAL A 288 -17.37 -20.39 13.57
N LEU A 289 -18.06 -21.39 13.03
CA LEU A 289 -19.29 -21.94 13.57
C LEU A 289 -19.01 -23.34 14.11
N ARG A 290 -19.51 -23.66 15.31
CA ARG A 290 -19.44 -24.99 15.92
C ARG A 290 -20.83 -25.41 16.33
N GLY A 291 -21.32 -26.52 15.79
CA GLY A 291 -22.71 -26.94 15.99
C GLY A 291 -23.74 -25.90 15.53
N GLY A 292 -23.38 -25.03 14.58
CA GLY A 292 -24.23 -23.93 14.09
C GLY A 292 -24.11 -22.62 14.87
N GLU A 293 -23.41 -22.61 16.02
CA GLU A 293 -23.19 -21.40 16.81
C GLU A 293 -21.88 -20.70 16.44
N ARG A 294 -21.92 -19.37 16.33
CA ARG A 294 -20.73 -18.56 16.04
C ARG A 294 -19.85 -18.40 17.27
N ILE A 295 -18.72 -19.09 17.26
CA ILE A 295 -17.72 -19.07 18.34
C ILE A 295 -16.55 -18.13 18.08
N PHE A 296 -16.39 -17.66 16.83
CA PHE A 296 -15.36 -16.70 16.44
C PHE A 296 -15.84 -15.80 15.30
N LEU A 297 -15.41 -14.53 15.31
CA LEU A 297 -15.61 -13.59 14.22
C LEU A 297 -14.42 -12.62 14.15
N GLN A 298 -13.75 -12.56 13.01
CA GLN A 298 -12.76 -11.54 12.71
C GLN A 298 -13.25 -10.68 11.56
N LEU A 299 -13.58 -9.42 11.85
CA LEU A 299 -13.74 -8.40 10.82
C LEU A 299 -12.38 -8.06 10.26
N LEU A 300 -12.17 -8.38 8.99
CA LEU A 300 -10.84 -8.34 8.42
C LEU A 300 -10.31 -6.91 8.22
N ARG A 301 -11.21 -5.92 8.07
CA ARG A 301 -10.85 -4.49 8.10
C ARG A 301 -10.08 -4.06 9.36
N ASN A 302 -10.25 -4.79 10.46
CA ASN A 302 -9.63 -4.51 11.76
C ASN A 302 -8.46 -5.45 12.06
N TYR A 303 -8.11 -6.36 11.15
CA TYR A 303 -7.04 -7.32 11.39
C TYR A 303 -5.68 -6.61 11.33
N PRO A 304 -4.78 -6.80 12.32
CA PRO A 304 -3.53 -6.05 12.39
C PRO A 304 -2.45 -6.54 11.43
N ASN A 305 -2.59 -7.76 10.86
CA ASN A 305 -1.63 -8.34 9.91
C ASN A 305 -2.17 -8.25 8.49
N PRO A 306 -1.32 -8.08 7.47
CA PRO A 306 -1.78 -8.04 6.09
C PRO A 306 -2.23 -9.44 5.65
N TYR A 307 -3.27 -9.52 4.83
CA TYR A 307 -3.76 -10.77 4.25
C TYR A 307 -4.25 -10.52 2.81
N SER A 308 -4.33 -11.58 2.00
CA SER A 308 -5.09 -11.58 0.74
C SER A 308 -6.37 -12.35 0.94
N ASP A 309 -7.36 -12.14 0.07
CA ASP A 309 -8.57 -12.96 0.09
C ASP A 309 -8.21 -14.47 0.06
N GLU A 310 -7.23 -14.86 -0.77
CA GLU A 310 -6.64 -16.20 -0.89
C GLU A 310 -6.01 -16.76 0.40
N HIS A 311 -5.66 -15.88 1.35
CA HIS A 311 -5.02 -16.20 2.63
C HIS A 311 -5.79 -15.63 3.83
N SER A 312 -7.10 -15.43 3.68
CA SER A 312 -7.94 -14.86 4.74
C SER A 312 -8.00 -15.77 5.98
N GLU A 313 -7.60 -17.03 5.87
CA GLU A 313 -7.37 -17.95 6.98
C GLU A 313 -6.26 -17.50 7.94
N LEU A 314 -5.33 -16.63 7.52
CA LEU A 314 -4.34 -16.05 8.44
C LEU A 314 -5.00 -15.26 9.58
N ALA A 315 -6.23 -14.80 9.38
CA ALA A 315 -7.05 -14.18 10.42
C ALA A 315 -7.45 -15.16 11.54
N LEU A 316 -7.40 -16.46 11.27
CA LEU A 316 -7.72 -17.55 12.20
C LEU A 316 -6.47 -18.07 12.93
N GLY A 317 -5.28 -17.50 12.71
CA GLY A 317 -4.01 -18.08 13.18
C GLY A 317 -3.91 -18.35 14.68
N ASN A 318 -4.66 -17.61 15.51
CA ASN A 318 -4.71 -17.78 16.96
C ASN A 318 -5.90 -18.62 17.44
N PHE A 319 -6.78 -19.07 16.53
CA PHE A 319 -7.98 -19.80 16.85
C PHE A 319 -7.79 -21.29 16.61
N GLU A 320 -8.02 -22.09 17.64
CA GLU A 320 -7.96 -23.55 17.53
C GLU A 320 -9.20 -24.07 16.80
N LEU A 321 -8.97 -24.62 15.61
CA LEU A 321 -9.99 -25.21 14.76
C LEU A 321 -10.09 -26.71 15.03
N LEU A 322 -11.30 -27.20 15.28
CA LEU A 322 -11.60 -28.61 15.54
C LEU A 322 -12.30 -29.26 14.35
N SER A 323 -12.20 -30.59 14.26
CA SER A 323 -13.01 -31.39 13.33
C SER A 323 -14.50 -31.07 13.53
N GLY A 324 -15.21 -30.87 12.42
CA GLY A 324 -16.63 -30.50 12.42
C GLY A 324 -16.94 -29.01 12.56
N ASP A 325 -15.95 -28.14 12.86
CA ASP A 325 -16.13 -26.69 12.78
C ASP A 325 -16.39 -26.26 11.32
N GLU A 326 -17.21 -25.24 11.13
CA GLU A 326 -17.44 -24.61 9.82
C GLU A 326 -16.76 -23.23 9.79
N VAL A 327 -15.82 -23.07 8.89
CA VAL A 327 -15.20 -21.78 8.58
C VAL A 327 -16.05 -21.08 7.53
N ARG A 328 -16.59 -19.90 7.86
CA ARG A 328 -17.44 -19.11 6.97
C ARG A 328 -16.80 -17.77 6.64
N PHE A 329 -16.85 -17.42 5.36
CA PHE A 329 -16.30 -16.20 4.78
C PHE A 329 -17.47 -15.31 4.35
N GLU A 330 -17.58 -14.14 4.97
CA GLU A 330 -18.52 -13.12 4.55
C GLU A 330 -17.91 -12.33 3.39
N ILE A 331 -18.52 -12.44 2.22
CA ILE A 331 -18.07 -11.78 1.00
C ILE A 331 -18.99 -10.61 0.71
N ARG A 332 -18.39 -9.44 0.45
CA ARG A 332 -19.11 -8.23 0.08
C ARG A 332 -18.66 -7.71 -1.27
N ASN A 333 -19.61 -7.20 -2.05
CA ASN A 333 -19.30 -6.46 -3.27
C ASN A 333 -19.35 -4.94 -3.05
N ASN A 334 -19.02 -4.17 -4.10
CA ASN A 334 -19.05 -2.70 -4.06
C ASN A 334 -20.45 -2.10 -3.80
N GLN A 335 -21.53 -2.87 -4.01
CA GLN A 335 -22.92 -2.48 -3.75
C GLN A 335 -23.38 -2.91 -2.34
N ARG A 336 -22.47 -3.46 -1.52
CA ARG A 336 -22.72 -3.99 -0.17
C ARG A 336 -23.65 -5.21 -0.14
N GLU A 337 -23.85 -5.88 -1.27
CA GLU A 337 -24.48 -7.20 -1.27
C GLU A 337 -23.58 -8.19 -0.54
N VAL A 338 -24.20 -9.07 0.23
CA VAL A 338 -23.51 -10.04 1.08
C VAL A 338 -23.80 -11.44 0.57
N ARG A 339 -22.76 -12.25 0.40
CA ARG A 339 -22.89 -13.70 0.27
C ARG A 339 -21.89 -14.40 1.16
N PHE A 340 -22.18 -15.66 1.48
CA PHE A 340 -21.32 -16.48 2.31
C PHE A 340 -20.75 -17.62 1.48
N LEU A 341 -19.46 -17.91 1.71
CA LEU A 341 -18.86 -19.18 1.34
C LEU A 341 -18.42 -19.87 2.63
N SER A 342 -18.60 -21.18 2.74
CA SER A 342 -18.20 -21.91 3.93
C SER A 342 -17.57 -23.25 3.63
N HIS A 343 -16.80 -23.72 4.60
CA HIS A 343 -16.10 -25.00 4.55
C HIS A 343 -16.16 -25.67 5.91
N LYS A 344 -16.69 -26.90 5.94
CA LYS A 344 -16.73 -27.72 7.15
C LYS A 344 -15.45 -28.53 7.24
N LEU A 345 -14.77 -28.44 8.39
CA LEU A 345 -13.52 -29.15 8.62
C LEU A 345 -13.77 -30.65 8.77
N PRO A 346 -12.91 -31.48 8.15
CA PRO A 346 -13.05 -32.94 8.18
C PRO A 346 -12.88 -33.51 9.58
#